data_AF-A0A6N8X9F3-F1
#
_entry.id   AF-A0A6N8X9F3-F1
#
_cell.length_a   1.000
_cell.length_b   1.000
_cell.length_c   1.000
_cell.angle_alpha   90.00
_cell.angle_beta   90.00
_cell.angle_gamma   90.00
#
_symmetry.space_group_name_H-M   'P 1'
#
loop_
_entity.id
_entity.type
_entity.pdbx_description
1 polymer ?
#
loop_
_entity_poly.entity_id
_entity_poly.type
_entity_poly.pdbx_seq_one_letter_code
_entity_poly.pdbx_strand_id
1 'polypeptide(L)'
;MSYASIDALQRMLADTVFSYASDRKKAAGRALGTLVETVTFYALRTWGLSDNVVIERRVPEFANPIIHHNVEFSLHPVRRRHEVDVSEIAPPVTAAKIRRQLPFLSGEKLKPVQVLTSNGIKRNAAVLVERDVGPVVANIDIARDRAVVCELATQPFAIVECKRVGVEEGMKKGPQTIEKAKQGAYVARSVSSLQKVRLRSGQFHGFVEKEDGSLRTGPYAEVLRELIEQDEPTGVPDFILTVGVVSNHGNWFTSDNPNKELRVLSQSYDWLLFLTDAGLAEFIDGLLLDPPVELTPVGDAFRASYTGKKGVNRFTKVRIDARADLLLRRWFREHRRDVERWFNVISPRESLATLRADLWRLAEKRVSDQ
;
A
#
# COMPACT_ATOMS: atom_id res chain seq x y z
N MET A 1 -21.66 -6.78 18.46
CA MET A 1 -22.46 -5.68 17.87
C MET A 1 -21.66 -5.15 16.70
N SER A 2 -22.11 -5.29 15.45
CA SER A 2 -21.38 -4.75 14.30
C SER A 2 -21.63 -3.23 14.21
N TYR A 3 -20.59 -2.42 14.36
CA TYR A 3 -20.73 -0.97 14.18
C TYR A 3 -21.01 -0.66 12.71
N ALA A 4 -22.15 -0.03 12.41
CA ALA A 4 -22.61 0.19 11.05
C ALA A 4 -21.90 1.33 10.31
N SER A 5 -21.05 2.13 10.98
CA SER A 5 -20.31 3.22 10.36
C SER A 5 -18.91 3.39 10.93
N ILE A 6 -17.98 3.92 10.12
CA ILE A 6 -16.61 4.19 10.54
C ILE A 6 -16.55 5.26 11.66
N ASP A 7 -17.52 6.17 11.76
CA ASP A 7 -17.58 7.12 12.87
C ASP A 7 -17.91 6.44 14.20
N ALA A 8 -18.79 5.43 14.17
CA ALA A 8 -19.07 4.61 15.33
C ALA A 8 -17.83 3.79 15.74
N LEU A 9 -17.10 3.23 14.77
CA LEU A 9 -15.81 2.57 15.03
C LEU A 9 -14.78 3.53 15.63
N GLN A 10 -14.69 4.77 15.12
CA GLN A 10 -13.76 5.77 15.64
C GLN A 10 -14.08 6.15 17.09
N ARG A 11 -15.37 6.33 17.42
CA ARG A 11 -15.81 6.59 18.80
C ARG A 11 -15.50 5.41 19.70
N MET A 12 -15.87 4.20 19.28
CA MET A 12 -15.58 2.99 20.05
C MET A 12 -14.06 2.85 20.30
N LEU A 13 -13.20 3.06 19.30
CA LEU A 13 -11.75 3.03 19.49
C LEU A 13 -11.29 4.13 20.44
N ALA A 14 -11.85 5.34 20.32
CA ALA A 14 -11.54 6.46 21.21
C ALA A 14 -11.84 6.14 22.68
N ASP A 15 -12.94 5.45 22.94
CA ASP A 15 -13.40 5.12 24.28
C ASP A 15 -12.69 3.88 24.87
N THR A 16 -12.43 2.87 24.03
CA THR A 16 -11.91 1.56 24.50
C THR A 16 -10.39 1.45 24.46
N VAL A 17 -9.74 2.01 23.42
CA VAL A 17 -8.29 1.85 23.18
C VAL A 17 -7.53 3.13 23.50
N PHE A 18 -8.09 4.29 23.14
CA PHE A 18 -7.40 5.58 23.24
C PHE A 18 -7.83 6.43 24.44
N SER A 19 -8.45 5.83 25.46
CA SER A 19 -8.91 6.54 26.67
C SER A 19 -7.80 7.31 27.39
N TYR A 20 -6.54 6.85 27.26
CA TYR A 20 -5.33 7.49 27.79
C TYR A 20 -4.92 8.78 27.07
N ALA A 21 -5.39 9.01 25.83
CA ALA A 21 -4.95 10.12 25.01
C ALA A 21 -5.68 11.42 25.37
N SER A 22 -4.96 12.55 25.34
CA SER A 22 -5.56 13.88 25.56
C SER A 22 -6.56 14.26 24.47
N ASP A 23 -6.29 13.86 23.22
CA ASP A 23 -7.21 13.97 22.09
C ASP A 23 -7.51 12.57 21.54
N ARG A 24 -8.46 11.89 22.21
CA ARG A 24 -8.85 10.49 21.94
C ARG A 24 -9.37 10.31 20.51
N LYS A 25 -10.20 11.24 20.04
CA LYS A 25 -10.79 11.21 18.71
C LYS A 25 -9.72 11.28 17.63
N LYS A 26 -8.74 12.19 17.77
CA LYS A 26 -7.62 12.30 16.82
C LYS A 26 -6.71 11.08 16.86
N ALA A 27 -6.45 10.52 18.05
CA ALA A 27 -5.67 9.29 18.19
C ALA A 27 -6.33 8.10 17.47
N ALA A 28 -7.62 7.87 17.73
CA ALA A 28 -8.42 6.86 17.05
C ALA A 28 -8.45 7.08 15.53
N GLY A 29 -8.58 8.34 15.09
CA GLY A 29 -8.58 8.66 13.66
C GLY A 29 -7.25 8.38 12.95
N ARG A 30 -6.11 8.60 13.61
CA ARG A 30 -4.80 8.21 13.06
C ARG A 30 -4.65 6.70 12.98
N ALA A 31 -5.10 5.98 14.02
CA ALA A 31 -5.07 4.53 14.02
C ALA A 31 -5.89 3.96 12.86
N LEU A 32 -7.08 4.49 12.60
CA LEU A 32 -7.89 4.10 11.44
C LEU A 32 -7.13 4.27 10.10
N GLY A 33 -6.40 5.37 9.91
CA GLY A 33 -5.54 5.54 8.72
C GLY A 33 -4.50 4.42 8.60
N THR A 34 -3.80 4.11 9.69
CA THR A 34 -2.84 3.00 9.74
C THR A 34 -3.49 1.64 9.49
N LEU A 35 -4.75 1.45 9.90
CA LEU A 35 -5.49 0.21 9.67
C LEU A 35 -5.89 0.06 8.19
N VAL A 36 -6.32 1.14 7.52
CA VAL A 36 -6.53 1.14 6.06
C VAL A 36 -5.26 0.72 5.34
N GLU A 37 -4.11 1.30 5.71
CA GLU A 37 -2.82 0.93 5.12
C GLU A 37 -2.45 -0.53 5.39
N THR A 38 -2.75 -1.03 6.60
CA THR A 38 -2.44 -2.42 7.00
C THR A 38 -3.29 -3.41 6.21
N VAL A 39 -4.60 -3.16 6.07
CA VAL A 39 -5.51 -3.98 5.25
C VAL A 39 -5.06 -4.00 3.80
N THR A 40 -4.73 -2.83 3.22
CA THR A 40 -4.20 -2.73 1.85
C THR A 40 -2.90 -3.51 1.68
N PHE A 41 -1.97 -3.41 2.64
CA PHE A 41 -0.72 -4.17 2.59
C PHE A 41 -0.98 -5.68 2.56
N TYR A 42 -1.85 -6.20 3.43
CA TYR A 42 -2.17 -7.63 3.44
C TYR A 42 -2.96 -8.08 2.20
N ALA A 43 -3.77 -7.22 1.58
CA ALA A 43 -4.38 -7.50 0.29
C ALA A 43 -3.29 -7.69 -0.81
N LEU A 44 -2.34 -6.75 -0.92
CA LEU A 44 -1.21 -6.86 -1.85
C LEU A 44 -0.37 -8.12 -1.60
N ARG A 45 -0.12 -8.46 -0.32
CA ARG A 45 0.58 -9.71 0.03
C ARG A 45 -0.18 -10.94 -0.40
N THR A 46 -1.49 -10.96 -0.22
CA THR A 46 -2.36 -12.09 -0.60
C THR A 46 -2.45 -12.26 -2.11
N TRP A 47 -2.28 -11.16 -2.86
CA TRP A 47 -2.10 -11.20 -4.30
C TRP A 47 -0.72 -11.66 -4.74
N GLY A 48 0.21 -11.91 -3.82
CA GLY A 48 1.56 -12.40 -4.11
C GLY A 48 2.57 -11.31 -4.45
N LEU A 49 2.23 -10.03 -4.26
CA LEU A 49 3.08 -8.89 -4.60
C LEU A 49 4.00 -8.46 -3.43
N SER A 50 4.12 -9.28 -2.38
CA SER A 50 4.93 -8.95 -1.18
C SER A 50 6.38 -8.59 -1.51
N ASP A 51 6.93 -9.29 -2.51
CA ASP A 51 8.33 -9.20 -2.90
C ASP A 51 8.59 -7.99 -3.79
N ASN A 52 7.55 -7.39 -4.38
CA ASN A 52 7.62 -6.19 -5.22
C ASN A 52 7.50 -4.88 -4.44
N VAL A 53 7.04 -4.94 -3.18
CA VAL A 53 6.67 -3.74 -2.42
C VAL A 53 7.88 -3.08 -1.78
N VAL A 54 7.95 -1.75 -1.91
CA VAL A 54 8.71 -0.85 -1.03
C VAL A 54 7.71 0.09 -0.34
N ILE A 55 7.82 0.18 0.98
CA ILE A 55 6.92 0.98 1.82
C ILE A 55 7.52 2.37 2.06
N GLU A 56 6.70 3.42 1.99
CA GLU A 56 7.10 4.82 2.26
C GLU A 56 8.27 5.28 1.37
N ARG A 57 8.21 4.98 0.06
CA ARG A 57 9.27 5.33 -0.90
C ARG A 57 9.04 6.71 -1.51
N ARG A 58 10.14 7.43 -1.78
CA ARG A 58 10.12 8.63 -2.62
C ARG A 58 10.04 8.25 -4.10
N VAL A 59 9.05 8.78 -4.80
CA VAL A 59 8.86 8.62 -6.24
C VAL A 59 8.96 10.00 -6.89
N PRO A 60 9.81 10.20 -7.92
CA PRO A 60 9.89 11.46 -8.63
C PRO A 60 8.67 11.70 -9.51
N GLU A 61 8.40 12.96 -9.86
CA GLU A 61 7.47 13.26 -10.96
C GLU A 61 8.07 12.83 -12.30
N PHE A 62 7.20 12.43 -13.23
CA PHE A 62 7.59 12.07 -14.58
C PHE A 62 8.36 13.24 -15.24
N ALA A 63 9.53 12.91 -15.80
CA ALA A 63 10.45 13.87 -16.42
C ALA A 63 10.91 15.03 -15.52
N ASN A 64 10.70 14.95 -14.19
CA ASN A 64 11.18 15.96 -13.23
C ASN A 64 11.73 15.31 -11.96
N PRO A 65 12.99 14.82 -11.99
CA PRO A 65 13.60 14.09 -10.90
C PRO A 65 13.93 14.94 -9.68
N ILE A 66 13.68 16.26 -9.69
CA ILE A 66 13.92 17.13 -8.53
C ILE A 66 12.71 17.12 -7.58
N ILE A 67 11.49 16.98 -8.13
CA ILE A 67 10.25 16.95 -7.35
C ILE A 67 9.93 15.50 -6.98
N HIS A 68 9.82 15.23 -5.68
CA HIS A 68 9.58 13.89 -5.16
C HIS A 68 8.38 13.85 -4.23
N HIS A 69 7.67 12.72 -4.25
CA HIS A 69 6.51 12.44 -3.41
C HIS A 69 6.75 11.17 -2.60
N ASN A 70 6.41 11.17 -1.30
CA ASN A 70 6.42 9.95 -0.51
C ASN A 70 5.10 9.22 -0.73
N VAL A 71 5.15 8.01 -1.27
CA VAL A 71 3.98 7.17 -1.48
C VAL A 71 3.91 6.03 -0.47
N GLU A 72 2.69 5.59 -0.12
CA GLU A 72 2.52 4.54 0.90
C GLU A 72 3.15 3.22 0.47
N PHE A 73 2.87 2.79 -0.75
CA PHE A 73 3.49 1.63 -1.39
C PHE A 73 3.91 1.98 -2.81
N SER A 74 5.12 1.57 -3.18
CA SER A 74 5.56 1.50 -4.57
C SER A 74 5.88 0.05 -4.89
N LEU A 75 5.43 -0.43 -6.05
CA LEU A 75 5.63 -1.80 -6.49
C LEU A 75 6.60 -1.80 -7.65
N HIS A 76 7.66 -2.59 -7.54
CA HIS A 76 8.76 -2.63 -8.49
C HIS A 76 8.90 -4.04 -9.04
N PRO A 77 9.31 -4.22 -10.31
CA PRO A 77 9.64 -5.54 -10.81
C PRO A 77 10.80 -6.14 -10.02
N VAL A 78 10.72 -7.45 -9.75
CA VAL A 78 11.79 -8.20 -9.08
C VAL A 78 12.78 -8.65 -10.14
N ARG A 79 14.01 -8.11 -10.11
CA ARG A 79 15.08 -8.52 -11.03
C ARG A 79 15.70 -9.83 -10.61
N ARG A 80 15.96 -9.97 -9.31
CA ARG A 80 16.53 -11.18 -8.71
C ARG A 80 15.93 -11.42 -7.34
N ARG A 81 15.78 -12.70 -7.01
CA ARG A 81 15.23 -13.16 -5.74
C ARG A 81 16.19 -14.16 -5.11
N HIS A 82 16.53 -13.91 -3.85
CA HIS A 82 17.43 -14.73 -3.05
C HIS A 82 16.69 -15.18 -1.79
N GLU A 83 17.07 -16.35 -1.27
CA GLU A 83 16.56 -16.83 0.01
C GLU A 83 17.73 -17.06 0.97
N VAL A 84 17.52 -16.68 2.22
CA VAL A 84 18.47 -16.85 3.32
C VAL A 84 17.76 -17.62 4.43
N ASP A 85 18.40 -18.66 4.93
CA ASP A 85 17.94 -19.35 6.13
C ASP A 85 18.18 -18.45 7.36
N VAL A 86 17.11 -18.11 8.08
CA VAL A 86 17.22 -17.29 9.30
C VAL A 86 17.35 -18.12 10.56
N SER A 87 17.19 -19.44 10.51
CA SER A 87 17.47 -20.33 11.66
C SER A 87 18.95 -20.26 12.05
N GLU A 88 19.84 -20.04 11.08
CA GLU A 88 21.27 -19.80 11.29
C GLU A 88 21.57 -18.38 11.81
N ILE A 89 20.57 -17.50 11.86
CA ILE A 89 20.70 -16.09 12.22
C ILE A 89 19.84 -15.79 13.46
N ALA A 90 20.41 -16.00 14.65
CA ALA A 90 19.74 -15.66 15.90
C ALA A 90 19.27 -14.19 15.91
N PRO A 91 18.02 -13.90 16.33
CA PRO A 91 17.53 -12.53 16.50
C PRO A 91 18.45 -11.68 17.40
N PRO A 92 18.63 -10.38 17.10
CA PRO A 92 17.95 -9.64 16.04
C PRO A 92 18.56 -9.96 14.67
N VAL A 93 17.71 -10.15 13.66
CA VAL A 93 18.13 -10.31 12.27
C VAL A 93 18.34 -8.92 11.68
N THR A 94 19.59 -8.57 11.40
CA THR A 94 19.98 -7.25 10.88
C THR A 94 20.43 -7.35 9.43
N ALA A 95 20.44 -6.22 8.71
CA ALA A 95 21.01 -6.16 7.36
C ALA A 95 22.45 -6.71 7.29
N ALA A 96 23.26 -6.41 8.31
CA ALA A 96 24.64 -6.89 8.40
C ALA A 96 24.74 -8.42 8.54
N LYS A 97 23.81 -9.06 9.26
CA LYS A 97 23.74 -10.52 9.39
C LYS A 97 23.26 -11.16 8.08
N ILE A 98 22.25 -10.59 7.42
CA ILE A 98 21.77 -11.04 6.12
C ILE A 98 22.89 -10.97 5.07
N ARG A 99 23.66 -9.88 5.02
CA ARG A 99 24.81 -9.73 4.10
C ARG A 99 25.83 -10.86 4.22
N ARG A 100 26.06 -11.42 5.42
CA ARG A 100 27.02 -12.53 5.59
C ARG A 100 26.62 -13.78 4.82
N GLN A 101 25.32 -13.94 4.54
CA GLN A 101 24.76 -15.05 3.77
C GLN A 101 24.60 -14.73 2.28
N LEU A 102 24.79 -13.48 1.87
CA LEU A 102 24.56 -13.00 0.50
C LEU A 102 25.77 -12.24 -0.03
N PRO A 103 26.72 -12.91 -0.69
CA PRO A 103 27.96 -12.30 -1.18
C PRO A 103 27.74 -11.09 -2.09
N PHE A 104 26.65 -11.04 -2.86
CA PHE A 104 26.33 -9.90 -3.76
C PHE A 104 26.09 -8.57 -3.01
N LEU A 105 25.91 -8.62 -1.68
CA LEU A 105 25.81 -7.43 -0.81
C LEU A 105 27.17 -7.02 -0.20
N SER A 106 28.26 -7.71 -0.56
CA SER A 106 29.60 -7.36 -0.09
C SER A 106 30.07 -6.05 -0.71
N GLY A 107 30.70 -5.19 0.10
CA GLY A 107 31.08 -3.83 -0.31
C GLY A 107 29.95 -2.80 -0.27
N GLU A 108 28.69 -3.21 -0.15
CA GLU A 108 27.55 -2.30 -0.14
C GLU A 108 27.41 -1.50 1.15
N LYS A 109 26.95 -0.25 1.01
CA LYS A 109 26.59 0.62 2.13
C LYS A 109 25.19 0.25 2.66
N LEU A 110 25.16 -0.68 3.60
CA LEU A 110 23.91 -1.14 4.23
C LEU A 110 23.21 -0.03 5.03
N LYS A 111 21.89 0.04 4.93
CA LYS A 111 21.04 0.77 5.89
C LYS A 111 21.06 0.06 7.25
N PRO A 112 21.10 0.80 8.38
CA PRO A 112 21.12 0.23 9.72
C PRO A 112 19.70 -0.25 10.13
N VAL A 113 19.21 -1.29 9.47
CA VAL A 113 17.86 -1.82 9.67
C VAL A 113 17.88 -3.18 10.36
N GLN A 114 16.95 -3.37 11.30
CA GLN A 114 16.60 -4.67 11.86
C GLN A 114 15.36 -5.19 11.14
N VAL A 115 15.49 -6.34 10.47
CA VAL A 115 14.39 -6.99 9.76
C VAL A 115 13.52 -7.77 10.74
N LEU A 116 14.12 -8.34 11.79
CA LEU A 116 13.45 -8.91 12.95
C LEU A 116 14.20 -8.54 14.22
N THR A 117 13.51 -8.00 15.22
CA THR A 117 14.09 -7.68 16.52
C THR A 117 14.12 -8.92 17.43
N SER A 118 14.94 -8.87 18.50
CA SER A 118 14.96 -9.94 19.52
C SER A 118 13.62 -10.14 20.22
N ASN A 119 12.77 -9.11 20.24
CA ASN A 119 11.45 -9.15 20.86
C ASN A 119 10.36 -9.56 19.85
N GLY A 120 10.73 -10.15 18.71
CA GLY A 120 9.76 -10.68 17.74
C GLY A 120 9.06 -9.62 16.90
N ILE A 121 9.59 -8.39 16.78
CA ILE A 121 9.01 -7.36 15.91
C ILE A 121 9.67 -7.41 14.54
N LYS A 122 8.88 -7.66 13.51
CA LYS A 122 9.30 -7.70 12.12
C LYS A 122 9.16 -6.34 11.45
N ARG A 123 10.08 -6.00 10.56
CA ARG A 123 9.92 -4.93 9.56
C ARG A 123 9.54 -5.53 8.21
N ASN A 124 8.41 -5.11 7.65
CA ASN A 124 7.99 -5.49 6.31
C ASN A 124 8.77 -4.70 5.26
N ALA A 125 9.08 -5.32 4.11
CA ALA A 125 9.80 -4.69 2.99
C ALA A 125 11.03 -3.89 3.45
N ALA A 126 11.88 -4.50 4.27
CA ALA A 126 13.00 -3.81 4.88
C ALA A 126 14.07 -3.51 3.83
N VAL A 127 14.19 -2.24 3.42
CA VAL A 127 15.25 -1.81 2.50
C VAL A 127 16.62 -1.98 3.15
N LEU A 128 17.42 -2.90 2.61
CA LEU A 128 18.78 -3.19 3.06
C LEU A 128 19.79 -2.21 2.45
N VAL A 129 19.65 -1.91 1.16
CA VAL A 129 20.55 -1.06 0.36
C VAL A 129 19.72 -0.29 -0.67
N GLU A 130 20.16 0.92 -1.01
CA GLU A 130 19.70 1.64 -2.21
C GLU A 130 20.87 1.66 -3.21
N ARG A 131 20.60 1.21 -4.44
CA ARG A 131 21.55 1.28 -5.56
C ARG A 131 20.94 2.14 -6.67
N ASP A 132 21.76 2.54 -7.63
CA ASP A 132 21.30 3.27 -8.82
C ASP A 132 20.34 2.44 -9.67
N VAL A 133 20.53 1.11 -9.65
CA VAL A 133 19.70 0.11 -10.33
C VAL A 133 18.45 -0.31 -9.56
N GLY A 134 18.28 0.21 -8.34
CA GLY A 134 17.09 0.04 -7.52
C GLY A 134 17.36 -0.44 -6.09
N PRO A 135 16.32 -0.52 -5.25
CA PRO A 135 16.45 -0.93 -3.86
C PRO A 135 16.59 -2.46 -3.72
N VAL A 136 17.34 -2.89 -2.70
CA VAL A 136 17.33 -4.28 -2.24
C VAL A 136 16.49 -4.37 -0.98
N VAL A 137 15.43 -5.18 -1.00
CA VAL A 137 14.49 -5.35 0.13
C VAL A 137 14.55 -6.73 0.72
N ALA A 138 14.30 -6.85 2.02
CA ALA A 138 14.18 -8.12 2.73
C ALA A 138 12.80 -8.27 3.39
N ASN A 139 12.23 -9.47 3.25
CA ASN A 139 11.00 -9.91 3.91
C ASN A 139 11.28 -11.19 4.69
N ILE A 140 10.99 -11.19 6.00
CA ILE A 140 11.08 -12.41 6.81
C ILE A 140 9.78 -13.21 6.74
N ASP A 141 9.92 -14.51 6.54
CA ASP A 141 8.89 -15.52 6.68
C ASP A 141 9.22 -16.44 7.86
N ILE A 142 8.69 -16.09 9.04
CA ILE A 142 8.93 -16.85 10.27
C ILE A 142 8.31 -18.25 10.26
N ALA A 143 7.38 -18.55 9.36
CA ALA A 143 6.81 -19.91 9.28
C ALA A 143 7.77 -20.89 8.60
N ARG A 144 8.70 -20.36 7.81
CA ARG A 144 9.66 -21.14 7.03
C ARG A 144 11.08 -20.94 7.53
N ASP A 145 11.27 -20.13 8.57
CA ASP A 145 12.58 -19.63 9.01
C ASP A 145 13.43 -19.13 7.83
N ARG A 146 12.82 -18.32 6.95
CA ARG A 146 13.53 -17.73 5.79
C ARG A 146 13.40 -16.22 5.74
N ALA A 147 14.42 -15.58 5.19
CA ALA A 147 14.34 -14.23 4.65
C ALA A 147 14.40 -14.30 3.13
N VAL A 148 13.43 -13.68 2.47
CA VAL A 148 13.45 -13.45 1.03
C VAL A 148 14.06 -12.08 0.78
N VAL A 149 15.12 -12.03 -0.04
CA VAL A 149 15.83 -10.81 -0.39
C VAL A 149 15.69 -10.57 -1.89
N CYS A 150 15.08 -9.46 -2.26
CA CYS A 150 14.79 -9.12 -3.65
C CYS A 150 15.58 -7.89 -4.08
N GLU A 151 16.21 -8.00 -5.25
CA GLU A 151 16.76 -6.87 -5.99
C GLU A 151 15.65 -6.33 -6.88
N LEU A 152 15.18 -5.11 -6.60
CA LEU A 152 14.10 -4.47 -7.32
C LEU A 152 14.65 -3.49 -8.35
N ALA A 153 13.91 -3.29 -9.45
CA ALA A 153 14.23 -2.21 -10.37
C ALA A 153 14.03 -0.83 -9.71
N THR A 154 14.63 0.22 -10.28
CA THR A 154 14.50 1.60 -9.76
C THR A 154 13.09 2.16 -9.94
N GLN A 155 12.51 1.91 -11.12
CA GLN A 155 11.21 2.43 -11.50
C GLN A 155 10.10 1.48 -11.02
N PRO A 156 9.11 1.99 -10.25
CA PRO A 156 7.95 1.20 -9.91
C PRO A 156 7.05 1.02 -11.13
N PHE A 157 6.41 -0.13 -11.24
CA PHE A 157 5.33 -0.33 -12.21
C PHE A 157 3.97 0.14 -11.67
N ALA A 158 3.84 0.29 -10.34
CA ALA A 158 2.63 0.82 -9.71
C ALA A 158 2.93 1.56 -8.41
N ILE A 159 2.05 2.49 -8.05
CA ILE A 159 1.98 3.08 -6.71
C ILE A 159 0.60 2.87 -6.11
N VAL A 160 0.55 2.68 -4.79
CA VAL A 160 -0.69 2.56 -4.03
C VAL A 160 -0.70 3.60 -2.91
N GLU A 161 -1.72 4.45 -2.92
CA GLU A 161 -1.91 5.53 -1.95
C GLU A 161 -3.15 5.25 -1.09
N CYS A 162 -2.98 5.22 0.23
CA CYS A 162 -4.06 5.02 1.18
C CYS A 162 -4.47 6.35 1.79
N LYS A 163 -5.76 6.70 1.73
CA LYS A 163 -6.28 7.92 2.34
C LYS A 163 -7.63 7.68 2.99
N ARG A 164 -7.70 8.02 4.26
CA ARG A 164 -8.96 8.10 5.00
C ARG A 164 -9.68 9.40 4.63
N VAL A 165 -10.94 9.35 4.20
CA VAL A 165 -11.71 10.53 3.76
C VAL A 165 -13.06 10.62 4.48
N GLY A 166 -13.52 11.84 4.80
CA GLY A 166 -14.86 12.08 5.34
C GLY A 166 -14.89 12.99 6.58
N VAL A 167 -16.04 13.63 6.81
CA VAL A 167 -16.23 14.80 7.71
C VAL A 167 -16.22 14.40 9.18
N GLU A 168 -15.38 15.06 9.96
CA GLU A 168 -15.39 14.91 11.41
C GLU A 168 -16.68 15.52 11.98
N GLU A 169 -17.41 14.75 12.80
CA GLU A 169 -18.62 15.22 13.48
C GLU A 169 -18.41 16.61 14.12
N GLY A 170 -19.32 17.55 13.79
CA GLY A 170 -19.30 18.94 14.25
C GLY A 170 -18.66 19.94 13.28
N MET A 171 -18.02 19.49 12.18
CA MET A 171 -17.37 20.38 11.21
C MET A 171 -18.21 20.58 9.94
N LYS A 172 -18.41 21.85 9.54
CA LYS A 172 -19.11 22.24 8.29
C LYS A 172 -18.18 22.39 7.07
N LYS A 173 -16.86 22.47 7.27
CA LYS A 173 -15.85 22.57 6.19
C LYS A 173 -15.22 21.20 5.95
N GLY A 174 -14.89 20.93 4.69
CA GLY A 174 -14.21 19.70 4.29
C GLY A 174 -12.98 19.44 5.19
N PRO A 175 -12.86 18.27 5.81
CA PRO A 175 -11.77 17.95 6.73
C PRO A 175 -10.41 18.03 6.05
N GLN A 176 -9.35 18.30 6.82
CA GLN A 176 -7.95 18.26 6.38
C GLN A 176 -7.58 16.94 5.65
N THR A 177 -8.33 15.87 5.89
CA THR A 177 -8.20 14.57 5.22
C THR A 177 -8.52 14.63 3.72
N ILE A 178 -9.45 15.48 3.29
CA ILE A 178 -9.75 15.70 1.86
C ILE A 178 -8.58 16.39 1.17
N GLU A 179 -7.99 17.41 1.80
CA GLU A 179 -6.82 18.10 1.22
C GLU A 179 -5.63 17.14 1.07
N LYS A 180 -5.44 16.23 2.02
CA LYS A 180 -4.46 15.14 1.89
C LYS A 180 -4.79 14.14 0.77
N ALA A 181 -6.07 13.84 0.57
CA ALA A 181 -6.49 12.98 -0.54
C ALA A 181 -6.27 13.66 -1.90
N LYS A 182 -6.52 14.97 -1.99
CA LYS A 182 -6.22 15.79 -3.18
C LYS A 182 -4.71 15.87 -3.46
N GLN A 183 -3.87 15.92 -2.42
CA GLN A 183 -2.42 15.81 -2.59
C GLN A 183 -2.05 14.47 -3.22
N GLY A 184 -2.60 13.34 -2.74
CA GLY A 184 -2.40 12.04 -3.38
C GLY A 184 -2.89 12.01 -4.84
N ALA A 185 -4.02 12.68 -5.12
CA ALA A 185 -4.53 12.83 -6.49
C ALA A 185 -3.61 13.65 -7.40
N TYR A 186 -2.92 14.65 -6.86
CA TYR A 186 -1.87 15.37 -7.59
C TYR A 186 -0.71 14.43 -7.94
N VAL A 187 -0.21 13.67 -6.96
CA VAL A 187 0.87 12.68 -7.17
C VAL A 187 0.49 11.68 -8.25
N ALA A 188 -0.72 11.13 -8.19
CA ALA A 188 -1.21 10.17 -9.18
C ALA A 188 -1.20 10.71 -10.61
N ARG A 189 -1.35 12.03 -10.79
CA ARG A 189 -1.33 12.66 -12.11
C ARG A 189 0.06 13.02 -12.60
N SER A 190 1.03 13.19 -11.70
CA SER A 190 2.36 13.71 -12.05
C SER A 190 3.44 12.64 -12.15
N VAL A 191 3.27 11.46 -11.53
CA VAL A 191 4.34 10.44 -11.48
C VAL A 191 4.43 9.54 -12.72
N SER A 192 3.35 9.37 -13.48
CA SER A 192 3.29 8.44 -14.61
C SER A 192 3.55 9.15 -15.93
N SER A 193 4.24 8.51 -16.87
CA SER A 193 4.36 9.03 -18.24
C SER A 193 3.04 9.07 -19.01
N LEU A 194 2.04 8.25 -18.64
CA LEU A 194 0.69 8.34 -19.19
C LEU A 194 -0.07 9.52 -18.56
N GLN A 195 -0.25 10.58 -19.34
CA GLN A 195 -0.91 11.81 -18.91
C GLN A 195 -2.41 11.82 -19.26
N LYS A 196 -3.24 12.25 -18.31
CA LYS A 196 -4.69 12.44 -18.49
C LYS A 196 -5.03 13.86 -18.90
N VAL A 197 -5.60 14.03 -20.09
CA VAL A 197 -6.10 15.33 -20.58
C VAL A 197 -7.60 15.26 -20.79
N ARG A 198 -8.32 16.25 -20.24
CA ARG A 198 -9.77 16.38 -20.44
C ARG A 198 -10.05 17.17 -21.72
N LEU A 199 -10.80 16.57 -22.63
CA LEU A 199 -11.27 17.23 -23.85
C LEU A 199 -12.50 18.10 -23.57
N ARG A 200 -12.87 18.97 -24.53
CA ARG A 200 -14.10 19.78 -24.45
C ARG A 200 -15.38 18.94 -24.35
N SER A 201 -15.35 17.70 -24.84
CA SER A 201 -16.43 16.71 -24.67
C SER A 201 -16.61 16.24 -23.22
N GLY A 202 -15.66 16.56 -22.33
CA GLY A 202 -15.61 16.06 -20.95
C GLY A 202 -14.95 14.69 -20.81
N GLN A 203 -14.69 13.99 -21.91
CA GLN A 203 -13.96 12.71 -21.93
C GLN A 203 -12.47 12.91 -21.68
N PHE A 204 -11.82 11.87 -21.15
CA PHE A 204 -10.38 11.83 -20.96
C PHE A 204 -9.69 11.17 -22.14
N HIS A 205 -8.63 11.82 -22.62
CA HIS A 205 -7.63 11.24 -23.49
C HIS A 205 -6.36 10.93 -22.72
N GLY A 206 -5.75 9.79 -23.04
CA GLY A 206 -4.39 9.45 -22.66
C GLY A 206 -3.42 10.08 -23.65
N PHE A 207 -2.33 10.61 -23.12
CA PHE A 207 -1.20 11.15 -23.87
C PHE A 207 0.07 10.51 -23.34
N VAL A 208 0.85 9.92 -24.22
CA VAL A 208 2.13 9.33 -23.85
C VAL A 208 3.13 9.46 -24.99
N GLU A 209 4.34 9.89 -24.66
CA GLU A 209 5.47 9.97 -25.59
C GLU A 209 6.18 8.61 -25.60
N LYS A 210 6.39 8.06 -26.80
CA LYS A 210 7.14 6.82 -26.99
C LYS A 210 8.63 7.11 -27.05
N GLU A 211 9.46 6.07 -27.02
CA GLU A 211 10.92 6.20 -27.11
C GLU A 211 11.41 6.92 -28.37
N ASP A 212 10.68 6.82 -29.49
CA ASP A 212 10.99 7.50 -30.75
C ASP A 212 10.55 8.98 -30.80
N GLY A 213 10.01 9.50 -29.70
CA GLY A 213 9.46 10.86 -29.59
C GLY A 213 8.07 11.02 -30.22
N SER A 214 7.49 9.96 -30.81
CA SER A 214 6.13 10.00 -31.32
C SER A 214 5.11 9.95 -30.16
N LEU A 215 3.95 10.57 -30.37
CA LEU A 215 2.89 10.58 -29.37
C LEU A 215 1.85 9.50 -29.65
N ARG A 216 1.60 8.63 -28.67
CA ARG A 216 0.38 7.82 -28.63
C ARG A 216 -0.70 8.60 -27.90
N THR A 217 -1.81 8.89 -28.60
CA THR A 217 -2.95 9.65 -28.05
C THR A 217 -4.29 9.03 -28.41
N GLY A 218 -5.25 8.98 -27.49
CA GLY A 218 -6.57 8.38 -27.72
C GLY A 218 -7.41 8.30 -26.44
N PRO A 219 -8.58 7.65 -26.47
CA PRO A 219 -9.40 7.43 -25.29
C PRO A 219 -8.57 6.85 -24.15
N TYR A 220 -8.65 7.47 -22.96
CA TYR A 220 -7.72 7.16 -21.87
C TYR A 220 -7.69 5.67 -21.50
N ALA A 221 -8.85 5.03 -21.42
CA ALA A 221 -8.96 3.61 -21.07
C ALA A 221 -8.29 2.70 -22.11
N GLU A 222 -8.39 3.04 -23.39
CA GLU A 222 -7.76 2.27 -24.48
C GLU A 222 -6.24 2.40 -24.43
N VAL A 223 -5.73 3.62 -24.27
CA VAL A 223 -4.28 3.85 -24.13
C VAL A 223 -3.75 3.14 -22.89
N LEU A 224 -4.42 3.27 -21.74
CA LEU A 224 -4.02 2.56 -20.52
C LEU A 224 -3.98 1.04 -20.73
N ARG A 225 -5.00 0.48 -21.38
CA ARG A 225 -5.09 -0.96 -21.64
C ARG A 225 -3.95 -1.45 -22.51
N GLU A 226 -3.66 -0.73 -23.60
CA GLU A 226 -2.52 -1.01 -24.48
C GLU A 226 -1.20 -1.00 -23.69
N LEU A 227 -0.98 0.02 -22.85
CA LEU A 227 0.26 0.11 -22.06
C LEU A 227 0.39 -1.05 -21.07
N ILE A 228 -0.70 -1.55 -20.49
CA ILE A 228 -0.62 -2.71 -19.60
C ILE A 228 -0.41 -4.00 -20.39
N GLU A 229 -1.07 -4.17 -21.54
CA GLU A 229 -1.04 -5.41 -22.33
C GLU A 229 0.22 -5.64 -23.15
N GLN A 230 0.94 -4.58 -23.56
CA GLN A 230 2.16 -4.69 -24.35
C GLN A 230 3.23 -5.58 -23.69
N ASP A 231 3.71 -6.60 -24.40
CA ASP A 231 4.77 -7.51 -23.95
C ASP A 231 6.18 -6.91 -24.05
N GLU A 232 6.39 -5.99 -25.00
CA GLU A 232 7.70 -5.40 -25.25
C GLU A 232 7.98 -4.23 -24.27
N PRO A 233 9.18 -4.15 -23.67
CA PRO A 233 9.60 -3.03 -22.81
C PRO A 233 9.66 -1.68 -23.53
N THR A 234 9.65 -1.68 -24.87
CA THR A 234 10.00 -0.58 -25.77
C THR A 234 8.87 0.43 -26.02
N GLY A 235 7.71 0.26 -25.39
CA GLY A 235 6.54 1.08 -25.71
C GLY A 235 6.58 2.47 -25.09
N VAL A 236 6.87 2.55 -23.78
CA VAL A 236 6.70 3.76 -22.97
C VAL A 236 7.59 3.67 -21.71
N PRO A 237 8.68 4.47 -21.62
CA PRO A 237 9.42 4.61 -20.38
C PRO A 237 8.55 5.28 -19.30
N ASP A 238 8.87 5.04 -18.03
CA ASP A 238 8.28 5.78 -16.91
C ASP A 238 6.75 5.64 -16.71
N PHE A 239 6.12 4.61 -17.30
CA PHE A 239 4.72 4.30 -16.99
C PHE A 239 4.59 3.73 -15.58
N ILE A 240 3.71 4.35 -14.78
CA ILE A 240 3.36 3.92 -13.42
C ILE A 240 1.84 3.82 -13.32
N LEU A 241 1.31 2.65 -12.97
CA LEU A 241 -0.10 2.49 -12.65
C LEU A 241 -0.41 3.07 -11.26
N THR A 242 -1.39 3.97 -11.18
CA THR A 242 -1.73 4.67 -9.94
C THR A 242 -3.01 4.13 -9.31
N VAL A 243 -2.89 3.63 -8.07
CA VAL A 243 -4.01 3.05 -7.32
C VAL A 243 -4.27 3.87 -6.05
N GLY A 244 -5.47 4.42 -5.90
CA GLY A 244 -5.94 5.03 -4.67
C GLY A 244 -6.78 4.05 -3.88
N VAL A 245 -6.59 3.97 -2.56
CA VAL A 245 -7.46 3.24 -1.64
C VAL A 245 -8.01 4.22 -0.61
N VAL A 246 -9.33 4.36 -0.56
CA VAL A 246 -9.98 5.30 0.36
C VAL A 246 -11.02 4.63 1.25
N SER A 247 -11.16 5.11 2.49
CA SER A 247 -12.21 4.69 3.42
C SER A 247 -13.11 5.86 3.79
N ASN A 248 -14.38 5.62 4.12
CA ASN A 248 -15.37 6.66 4.41
C ASN A 248 -15.38 7.09 5.87
N HIS A 249 -15.83 8.31 6.13
CA HIS A 249 -16.28 8.80 7.42
C HIS A 249 -17.52 9.68 7.18
N GLY A 250 -18.65 9.36 7.83
CA GLY A 250 -19.85 10.19 7.79
C GLY A 250 -20.69 10.11 6.51
N ASN A 251 -20.87 8.91 5.92
CA ASN A 251 -21.80 8.67 4.80
C ASN A 251 -21.56 9.58 3.58
N TRP A 252 -20.29 9.81 3.20
CA TRP A 252 -19.94 10.55 1.97
C TRP A 252 -20.32 9.82 0.67
N PHE A 253 -20.82 8.58 0.75
CA PHE A 253 -20.89 7.64 -0.37
C PHE A 253 -22.32 7.17 -0.60
N THR A 254 -22.76 7.32 -1.86
CA THR A 254 -23.40 6.24 -2.60
C THR A 254 -22.66 6.12 -3.93
N SER A 255 -22.43 4.90 -4.44
CA SER A 255 -21.84 4.68 -5.78
C SER A 255 -22.60 5.45 -6.87
N ASP A 256 -23.88 5.70 -6.60
CA ASP A 256 -24.84 6.26 -7.55
C ASP A 256 -24.83 7.80 -7.54
N ASN A 257 -24.26 8.45 -6.52
CA ASN A 257 -24.12 9.91 -6.45
C ASN A 257 -22.81 10.35 -5.77
N PRO A 258 -21.66 10.27 -6.48
CA PRO A 258 -20.38 10.66 -5.93
C PRO A 258 -20.33 12.18 -5.70
N ASN A 259 -19.97 12.59 -4.48
CA ASN A 259 -19.66 13.99 -4.20
C ASN A 259 -18.47 14.48 -5.05
N LYS A 260 -18.31 15.81 -5.13
CA LYS A 260 -17.29 16.45 -5.97
C LYS A 260 -15.87 15.96 -5.67
N GLU A 261 -15.54 15.67 -4.42
CA GLU A 261 -14.23 15.20 -4.02
C GLU A 261 -13.95 13.78 -4.54
N LEU A 262 -14.90 12.86 -4.40
CA LEU A 262 -14.75 11.50 -4.94
C LEU A 262 -14.64 11.53 -6.46
N ARG A 263 -15.34 12.46 -7.13
CA ARG A 263 -15.16 12.73 -8.56
C ARG A 263 -13.75 13.19 -8.87
N VAL A 264 -13.15 14.09 -8.07
CA VAL A 264 -11.75 14.49 -8.25
C VAL A 264 -10.81 13.30 -8.10
N LEU A 265 -10.99 12.46 -7.08
CA LEU A 265 -10.12 11.30 -6.86
C LEU A 265 -10.25 10.26 -7.97
N SER A 266 -11.47 9.88 -8.34
CA SER A 266 -11.74 8.86 -9.37
C SER A 266 -11.24 9.27 -10.75
N GLN A 267 -11.15 10.57 -11.00
CA GLN A 267 -10.61 11.13 -12.23
C GLN A 267 -9.09 11.29 -12.23
N SER A 268 -8.46 11.18 -11.06
CA SER A 268 -7.02 11.38 -10.90
C SER A 268 -6.27 10.06 -10.94
N TYR A 269 -6.69 9.07 -10.14
CA TYR A 269 -6.09 7.74 -10.13
C TYR A 269 -6.54 6.90 -11.33
N ASP A 270 -5.74 5.94 -11.72
CA ASP A 270 -6.09 4.95 -12.76
C ASP A 270 -7.08 3.95 -12.17
N TRP A 271 -6.80 3.51 -10.95
CA TRP A 271 -7.69 2.73 -10.11
C TRP A 271 -8.02 3.47 -8.81
N LEU A 272 -9.29 3.58 -8.45
CA LEU A 272 -9.73 4.06 -7.15
C LEU A 272 -10.58 2.97 -6.49
N LEU A 273 -10.08 2.46 -5.38
CA LEU A 273 -10.73 1.48 -4.53
C LEU A 273 -11.33 2.17 -3.30
N PHE A 274 -12.47 1.66 -2.87
CA PHE A 274 -13.13 2.05 -1.64
C PHE A 274 -13.13 0.87 -0.67
N LEU A 275 -12.42 1.03 0.46
CA LEU A 275 -12.49 0.09 1.58
C LEU A 275 -13.78 0.37 2.37
N THR A 276 -14.71 -0.58 2.29
CA THR A 276 -16.05 -0.46 2.85
C THR A 276 -16.04 -0.37 4.38
N ASP A 277 -17.03 0.36 4.92
CA ASP A 277 -17.27 0.44 6.36
C ASP A 277 -17.47 -0.96 6.96
N ALA A 278 -18.18 -1.85 6.27
CA ALA A 278 -18.40 -3.22 6.71
C ALA A 278 -17.08 -4.02 6.77
N GLY A 279 -16.24 -3.94 5.74
CA GLY A 279 -14.95 -4.63 5.73
C GLY A 279 -13.98 -4.09 6.77
N LEU A 280 -13.96 -2.76 6.97
CA LEU A 280 -13.13 -2.15 8.02
C LEU A 280 -13.66 -2.49 9.43
N ALA A 281 -14.98 -2.54 9.62
CA ALA A 281 -15.59 -2.99 10.87
C ALA A 281 -15.25 -4.45 11.15
N GLU A 282 -15.38 -5.34 10.16
CA GLU A 282 -15.03 -6.75 10.28
C GLU A 282 -13.56 -6.92 10.69
N PHE A 283 -12.65 -6.20 10.04
CA PHE A 283 -11.23 -6.22 10.40
C PHE A 283 -10.99 -5.73 11.84
N ILE A 284 -11.61 -4.63 12.24
CA ILE A 284 -11.36 -4.03 13.56
C ILE A 284 -12.02 -4.85 14.68
N ASP A 285 -13.32 -5.06 14.58
CA ASP A 285 -14.09 -5.72 15.62
C ASP A 285 -13.71 -7.20 15.69
N GLY A 286 -13.72 -7.89 14.54
CA GLY A 286 -13.57 -9.35 14.48
C GLY A 286 -12.14 -9.87 14.56
N LEU A 287 -11.12 -9.04 14.26
CA LEU A 287 -9.72 -9.50 14.28
C LEU A 287 -8.85 -8.77 15.31
N LEU A 288 -9.23 -7.57 15.78
CA LEU A 288 -8.40 -6.79 16.70
C LEU A 288 -9.01 -6.65 18.09
N LEU A 289 -10.32 -6.43 18.18
CA LEU A 289 -10.97 -6.12 19.45
C LEU A 289 -11.60 -7.34 20.12
N ASP A 290 -12.31 -8.15 19.34
CA ASP A 290 -12.93 -9.40 19.77
C ASP A 290 -12.50 -10.56 18.85
N PRO A 291 -11.19 -10.85 18.76
CA PRO A 291 -10.69 -11.89 17.89
C PRO A 291 -11.10 -13.30 18.38
N PRO A 292 -11.32 -14.26 17.47
CA PRO A 292 -11.37 -15.65 17.86
C PRO A 292 -10.04 -16.06 18.52
N VAL A 293 -10.07 -17.12 19.34
CA VAL A 293 -8.95 -17.51 20.21
C VAL A 293 -7.63 -17.67 19.43
N GLU A 294 -7.68 -18.19 18.21
CA GLU A 294 -6.49 -18.34 17.37
C GLU A 294 -5.87 -17.02 16.91
N LEU A 295 -6.66 -15.93 16.86
CA LEU A 295 -6.22 -14.58 16.46
C LEU A 295 -5.98 -13.65 17.65
N THR A 296 -6.12 -14.10 18.90
CA THR A 296 -5.81 -13.29 20.09
C THR A 296 -4.44 -12.56 20.00
N PRO A 297 -3.34 -13.18 19.50
CA PRO A 297 -2.07 -12.48 19.35
C PRO A 297 -2.11 -11.28 18.40
N VAL A 298 -3.02 -11.26 17.42
CA VAL A 298 -3.26 -10.13 16.52
C VAL A 298 -3.84 -8.95 17.30
N GLY A 299 -4.90 -9.19 18.07
CA GLY A 299 -5.51 -8.20 18.95
C GLY A 299 -4.55 -7.68 20.03
N ASP A 300 -3.76 -8.56 20.63
CA ASP A 300 -2.74 -8.19 21.61
C ASP A 300 -1.66 -7.29 21.01
N ALA A 301 -1.16 -7.60 19.81
CA ALA A 301 -0.18 -6.76 19.12
C ALA A 301 -0.75 -5.37 18.78
N PHE A 302 -2.03 -5.30 18.37
CA PHE A 302 -2.73 -4.05 18.16
C PHE A 302 -2.80 -3.23 19.45
N ARG A 303 -3.35 -3.79 20.54
CA ARG A 303 -3.47 -3.09 21.84
C ARG A 303 -2.11 -2.65 22.40
N ALA A 304 -1.10 -3.50 22.29
CA ALA A 304 0.27 -3.20 22.71
C ALA A 304 0.96 -2.10 21.89
N SER A 305 0.43 -1.76 20.71
CA SER A 305 0.91 -0.62 19.91
C SER A 305 0.38 0.72 20.43
N TYR A 306 -0.76 0.73 21.12
CA TYR A 306 -1.47 1.94 21.50
C TYR A 306 -1.53 2.08 23.03
N THR A 307 -0.37 2.28 23.65
CA THR A 307 -0.24 2.43 25.12
C THR A 307 0.15 3.85 25.55
N GLY A 308 0.19 4.80 24.61
CA GLY A 308 0.68 6.17 24.83
C GLY A 308 2.20 6.34 24.94
N LYS A 309 2.95 5.24 24.96
CA LYS A 309 4.42 5.27 24.98
C LYS A 309 4.97 5.41 23.55
N LYS A 310 6.01 6.21 23.35
CA LYS A 310 6.68 6.33 22.06
C LYS A 310 7.49 5.06 21.76
N GLY A 311 7.55 4.65 20.49
CA GLY A 311 8.44 3.59 20.00
C GLY A 311 7.97 2.16 20.24
N VAL A 312 6.77 1.93 20.79
CA VAL A 312 6.23 0.59 21.08
C VAL A 312 5.37 0.00 19.95
N ASN A 313 5.10 0.78 18.90
CA ASN A 313 4.24 0.37 17.79
C ASN A 313 4.75 -0.93 17.13
N ARG A 314 3.87 -1.93 17.13
CA ARG A 314 4.08 -3.29 16.61
C ARG A 314 2.90 -3.79 15.79
N PHE A 315 2.09 -2.88 15.26
CA PHE A 315 0.92 -3.19 14.44
C PHE A 315 0.70 -2.09 13.40
N THR A 316 1.60 -2.01 12.43
CA THR A 316 1.53 -1.10 11.28
C THR A 316 1.99 -1.82 10.01
N LYS A 317 1.73 -1.22 8.85
CA LYS A 317 2.26 -1.70 7.56
C LYS A 317 3.78 -1.91 7.57
N VAL A 318 4.52 -1.05 8.29
CA VAL A 318 6.00 -1.08 8.34
C VAL A 318 6.51 -2.06 9.39
N ARG A 319 5.92 -2.08 10.59
CA ARG A 319 6.38 -2.89 11.72
C ARG A 319 5.22 -3.66 12.32
N ILE A 320 5.39 -4.95 12.45
CA ILE A 320 4.38 -5.82 13.03
C ILE A 320 5.00 -6.89 13.93
N ASP A 321 4.31 -7.26 15.00
CA ASP A 321 4.62 -8.46 15.77
C ASP A 321 4.64 -9.68 14.83
N ALA A 322 5.69 -10.50 14.89
CA ALA A 322 5.90 -11.56 13.93
C ALA A 322 4.84 -12.66 14.02
N ARG A 323 4.31 -12.94 15.23
CA ARG A 323 3.22 -13.89 15.40
C ARG A 323 1.91 -13.33 14.85
N ALA A 324 1.64 -12.04 15.08
CA ALA A 324 0.50 -11.37 14.46
C ALA A 324 0.59 -11.36 12.92
N ASP A 325 1.79 -11.12 12.34
CA ASP A 325 2.01 -11.19 10.89
C ASP A 325 1.66 -12.58 10.34
N LEU A 326 2.15 -13.63 10.98
CA LEU A 326 1.89 -15.00 10.57
C LEU A 326 0.39 -15.32 10.55
N LEU A 327 -0.32 -14.94 11.61
CA LEU A 327 -1.75 -15.20 11.75
C LEU A 327 -2.57 -14.38 10.76
N LEU A 328 -2.25 -13.09 10.56
CA LEU A 328 -2.92 -12.26 9.55
C LEU A 328 -2.69 -12.78 8.14
N ARG A 329 -1.46 -13.17 7.77
CA ARG A 329 -1.17 -13.78 6.45
C ARG A 329 -2.01 -15.02 6.22
N ARG A 330 -2.12 -15.88 7.24
CA ARG A 330 -2.91 -17.10 7.16
C ARG A 330 -4.39 -16.75 6.96
N TRP A 331 -4.93 -15.87 7.80
CA TRP A 331 -6.34 -15.49 7.78
C TRP A 331 -6.73 -14.85 6.45
N PHE A 332 -5.96 -13.86 5.95
CA PHE A 332 -6.24 -13.18 4.68
C PHE A 332 -6.20 -14.14 3.48
N ARG A 333 -5.35 -15.16 3.52
CA ARG A 333 -5.28 -16.18 2.48
C ARG A 333 -6.47 -17.13 2.53
N GLU A 334 -6.88 -17.55 3.72
CA GLU A 334 -8.02 -18.45 3.92
C GLU A 334 -9.36 -17.76 3.61
N HIS A 335 -9.46 -16.46 3.92
CA HIS A 335 -10.67 -15.63 3.75
C HIS A 335 -10.55 -14.66 2.56
N ARG A 336 -9.74 -15.00 1.55
CA ARG A 336 -9.45 -14.11 0.41
C ARG A 336 -10.72 -13.56 -0.25
N ARG A 337 -11.75 -14.39 -0.42
CA ARG A 337 -13.00 -13.98 -1.07
C ARG A 337 -13.77 -12.94 -0.25
N ASP A 338 -13.73 -13.06 1.07
CA ASP A 338 -14.39 -12.12 1.97
C ASP A 338 -13.61 -10.80 2.03
N VAL A 339 -12.28 -10.87 2.11
CA VAL A 339 -11.40 -9.70 2.02
C VAL A 339 -11.58 -8.95 0.70
N GLU A 340 -11.71 -9.65 -0.43
CA GLU A 340 -11.94 -8.99 -1.72
C GLU A 340 -13.27 -8.22 -1.75
N ARG A 341 -14.29 -8.65 -0.98
CA ARG A 341 -15.57 -7.91 -0.82
C ARG A 341 -15.44 -6.67 0.06
N TRP A 342 -14.35 -6.53 0.82
CA TRP A 342 -14.10 -5.31 1.56
C TRP A 342 -13.82 -4.12 0.63
N PHE A 343 -13.44 -4.37 -0.63
CA PHE A 343 -13.10 -3.33 -1.59
C PHE A 343 -14.15 -3.20 -2.70
N ASN A 344 -14.70 -2.00 -2.86
CA ASN A 344 -15.46 -1.62 -4.03
C ASN A 344 -14.56 -0.89 -5.03
N VAL A 345 -14.61 -1.26 -6.30
CA VAL A 345 -13.92 -0.51 -7.36
C VAL A 345 -14.80 0.67 -7.78
N ILE A 346 -14.30 1.89 -7.57
CA ILE A 346 -15.01 3.13 -7.93
C ILE A 346 -14.68 3.56 -9.37
N SER A 347 -13.42 3.39 -9.76
CA SER A 347 -12.91 3.65 -11.10
C SER A 347 -11.71 2.75 -11.37
N PRO A 348 -11.56 2.16 -12.57
CA PRO A 348 -12.58 2.05 -13.61
C PRO A 348 -13.77 1.18 -13.13
N ARG A 349 -14.85 1.08 -13.91
CA ARG A 349 -15.99 0.20 -13.58
C ARG A 349 -15.64 -1.26 -13.91
N GLU A 350 -14.69 -1.81 -13.17
CA GLU A 350 -14.14 -3.15 -13.37
C GLU A 350 -14.06 -3.94 -12.06
N SER A 351 -13.59 -5.18 -12.16
CA SER A 351 -13.43 -6.06 -11.00
C SER A 351 -12.06 -5.90 -10.34
N LEU A 352 -11.99 -6.18 -9.04
CA LEU A 352 -10.71 -6.26 -8.31
C LEU A 352 -9.78 -7.35 -8.88
N ALA A 353 -10.36 -8.40 -9.49
CA ALA A 353 -9.60 -9.43 -10.17
C ALA A 353 -8.85 -8.87 -11.39
N THR A 354 -9.43 -7.89 -12.10
CA THR A 354 -8.77 -7.22 -13.23
C THR A 354 -7.58 -6.39 -12.75
N LEU A 355 -7.75 -5.56 -11.70
CA LEU A 355 -6.62 -4.84 -11.10
C LEU A 355 -5.49 -5.79 -10.70
N ARG A 356 -5.82 -6.91 -10.06
CA ARG A 356 -4.82 -7.91 -9.68
C ARG A 356 -4.08 -8.46 -10.91
N ALA A 357 -4.80 -8.76 -11.98
CA ALA A 357 -4.20 -9.22 -13.23
C ALA A 357 -3.29 -8.16 -13.85
N ASP A 358 -3.72 -6.90 -13.86
CA ASP A 358 -2.94 -5.76 -14.36
C ASP A 358 -1.63 -5.60 -13.58
N LEU A 359 -1.69 -5.64 -12.24
CA LEU A 359 -0.50 -5.54 -11.41
C LEU A 359 0.50 -6.69 -11.68
N TRP A 360 0.01 -7.91 -11.88
CA TRP A 360 0.87 -9.04 -12.23
C TRP A 360 1.47 -8.92 -13.62
N ARG A 361 0.65 -8.54 -14.60
CA ARG A 361 1.10 -8.33 -15.97
C ARG A 361 2.23 -7.30 -16.01
N LEU A 362 2.09 -6.21 -15.26
CA LEU A 362 3.11 -5.17 -15.10
C LEU A 362 4.34 -5.66 -14.34
N ALA A 363 4.17 -6.46 -13.28
CA ALA A 363 5.28 -7.03 -12.51
C ALA A 363 6.15 -7.99 -13.32
N GLU A 364 5.56 -8.68 -14.30
CA GLU A 364 6.21 -9.67 -15.17
C GLU A 364 6.87 -9.05 -16.41
N LYS A 365 6.62 -7.77 -16.70
CA LYS A 365 7.27 -7.10 -17.82
C LYS A 365 8.78 -7.11 -17.62
N ARG A 366 9.50 -7.50 -18.68
CA ARG A 366 10.96 -7.54 -18.65
C ARG A 366 11.49 -6.14 -18.37
N VAL A 367 12.21 -6.01 -17.27
CA VAL A 367 13.03 -4.81 -17.04
C VAL A 367 14.25 -4.96 -17.93
N SER A 368 14.45 -4.01 -18.84
CA SER A 368 15.69 -3.96 -19.60
C SER A 368 16.85 -3.88 -18.62
N ASP A 369 17.81 -4.81 -18.73
CA ASP A 369 19.08 -4.73 -18.00
C ASP A 369 19.91 -3.60 -18.63
N GLN A 370 19.53 -2.35 -18.38
CA GLN A 370 20.40 -1.19 -18.60
C GLN A 370 21.35 -1.02 -17.41
#